data_AF-A0A937Z7N7-F1
#
_entry.id   AF-A0A937Z7N7-F1
#
_cell.length_a   1.000
_cell.length_b   1.000
_cell.length_c   1.000
_cell.angle_alpha   90.00
_cell.angle_beta   90.00
_cell.angle_gamma   90.00
#
_symmetry.space_group_name_H-M   'P 1'
#
loop_
_entity.id
_entity.type
_entity.pdbx_description
1 polymer ?
#
loop_
_entity_poly.entity_id
_entity_poly.type
_entity_poly.pdbx_seq_one_letter_code
_entity_poly.pdbx_strand_id
1 'polypeptide(L)'
;MSDEGLTASPTPPAAVPPRRRRGPGLLVHVAAVAGLLALLAYLHLRVVRVIYVTTGSMSPTIEPGDRLLVHLSAYGVAPPRRGDIVAFQDVTHGDYEVKRVIGVGGDEVIV
;
A
#
# COMPACT_ATOMS: atom_id res chain seq x y z
N MET A 1 75.93 14.65 -46.97
CA MET A 1 75.94 13.50 -46.04
C MET A 1 74.77 13.69 -45.11
N SER A 2 73.80 12.82 -45.31
CA SER A 2 72.50 12.77 -44.65
C SER A 2 72.66 12.01 -43.36
N ASP A 3 72.20 12.57 -42.24
CA ASP A 3 71.83 11.78 -41.07
C ASP A 3 70.42 12.22 -40.66
N GLU A 4 69.44 11.52 -41.21
CA GLU A 4 68.13 11.35 -40.59
C GLU A 4 68.31 10.45 -39.37
N GLY A 5 67.73 10.83 -38.23
CA GLY A 5 67.87 9.98 -37.05
C GLY A 5 67.13 10.45 -35.83
N LEU A 6 65.81 10.25 -35.85
CA LEU A 6 65.02 9.88 -34.68
C LEU A 6 64.68 11.01 -33.68
N THR A 7 63.78 11.91 -34.10
CA THR A 7 62.87 12.57 -33.15
C THR A 7 61.98 11.50 -32.51
N ALA A 8 62.37 10.99 -31.35
CA ALA A 8 61.48 10.18 -30.53
C ALA A 8 60.34 11.07 -30.04
N SER A 9 59.20 11.06 -30.74
CA SER A 9 57.97 11.66 -30.24
C SER A 9 57.64 11.03 -28.89
N PRO A 10 57.29 11.82 -27.86
CA PRO A 10 56.90 11.26 -26.57
C PRO A 10 55.66 10.38 -26.76
N THR A 11 55.79 9.09 -26.46
CA THR A 11 54.66 8.16 -26.42
C THR A 11 53.60 8.76 -25.48
N PRO A 12 52.36 9.02 -25.95
CA PRO A 12 51.31 9.51 -25.09
C PRO A 12 51.09 8.49 -23.97
N PRO A 13 51.03 8.90 -22.69
CA PRO A 13 50.70 7.97 -21.61
C PRO A 13 49.37 7.31 -21.97
N ALA A 14 49.34 5.98 -21.96
CA ALA A 14 48.15 5.21 -22.26
C ALA A 14 46.97 5.76 -21.44
N ALA A 15 45.94 6.25 -22.13
CA ALA A 15 44.77 6.83 -21.49
C ALA A 15 44.12 5.78 -20.58
N VAL A 16 44.16 6.01 -19.27
CA VAL A 16 43.48 5.15 -18.29
C VAL A 16 41.98 5.23 -18.58
N PRO A 17 41.30 4.10 -18.91
CA PRO A 17 39.88 4.15 -19.19
C PRO A 17 39.14 4.66 -17.95
N PRO A 18 38.13 5.54 -18.12
CA PRO A 18 37.37 6.04 -16.99
C PRO A 18 36.70 4.85 -16.29
N ARG A 19 37.05 4.63 -15.02
CA ARG A 19 36.40 3.66 -14.14
C ARG A 19 34.92 4.04 -14.05
N ARG A 20 34.06 3.36 -14.81
CA ARG A 20 32.60 3.49 -14.71
C ARG A 20 32.18 3.07 -13.30
N ARG A 21 32.04 4.05 -12.41
CA ARG A 21 31.41 3.86 -11.10
C ARG A 21 29.96 3.47 -11.37
N ARG A 22 29.64 2.17 -11.29
CA ARG A 22 28.25 1.70 -11.24
C ARG A 22 27.65 2.32 -9.96
N GLY A 23 26.87 3.38 -10.14
CA GLY A 23 26.31 4.14 -9.03
C GLY A 23 25.27 3.35 -8.24
N PRO A 24 24.88 3.81 -7.04
CA PRO A 24 23.92 3.15 -6.17
C PRO A 24 22.48 3.15 -6.71
N GLY A 25 22.27 3.54 -7.97
CA GLY A 25 20.95 3.67 -8.59
C GLY A 25 20.12 2.40 -8.47
N LEU A 26 20.71 1.22 -8.70
CA LEU A 26 19.97 -0.04 -8.57
C LEU A 26 19.50 -0.28 -7.13
N LEU A 27 20.34 -0.02 -6.13
CA LEU A 27 19.99 -0.18 -4.71
C LEU A 27 18.87 0.78 -4.31
N VAL A 28 18.92 2.03 -4.78
CA VAL A 28 17.87 3.03 -4.53
C VAL A 28 16.55 2.61 -5.17
N HIS A 29 16.57 2.12 -6.41
CA HIS A 29 15.36 1.63 -7.08
C HIS A 29 14.78 0.41 -6.37
N VAL A 30 15.61 -0.55 -5.96
CA VAL A 30 15.17 -1.72 -5.20
C VAL A 30 14.56 -1.32 -3.86
N ALA A 31 15.21 -0.41 -3.12
CA ALA A 31 14.69 0.09 -1.85
C ALA A 31 13.36 0.86 -2.03
N ALA A 32 13.22 1.66 -3.09
CA ALA A 32 12.00 2.38 -3.40
C ALA A 32 10.84 1.42 -3.71
N VAL A 33 11.08 0.41 -4.54
CA VAL A 33 10.07 -0.61 -4.87
C VAL A 33 9.70 -1.43 -3.63
N ALA A 34 10.67 -1.86 -2.84
CA ALA A 34 10.42 -2.58 -1.59
C ALA A 34 9.61 -1.74 -0.59
N GLY A 35 9.93 -0.45 -0.46
CA GLY A 35 9.18 0.49 0.39
C GLY A 35 7.73 0.67 -0.06
N LEU A 36 7.50 0.79 -1.37
CA LEU A 36 6.15 0.88 -1.93
C LEU A 36 5.35 -0.40 -1.68
N LEU A 37 5.95 -1.57 -1.92
CA LEU A 37 5.30 -2.86 -1.66
C LEU A 37 4.96 -3.05 -0.18
N ALA A 38 5.87 -2.68 0.72
CA ALA A 38 5.65 -2.72 2.16
C ALA A 38 4.50 -1.79 2.59
N LEU A 39 4.44 -0.58 2.04
CA LEU A 39 3.34 0.36 2.30
C LEU A 39 2.00 -0.21 1.81
N LEU A 40 1.95 -0.74 0.59
CA LEU A 40 0.73 -1.36 0.05
C LEU A 40 0.28 -2.56 0.88
N ALA A 41 1.22 -3.42 1.29
CA ALA A 41 0.93 -4.55 2.17
C ALA A 41 0.40 -4.08 3.53
N TYR A 42 0.98 -3.03 4.11
CA TYR A 42 0.50 -2.45 5.37
C TYR A 42 -0.94 -1.93 5.24
N LEU A 43 -1.23 -1.17 4.18
CA LEU A 43 -2.58 -0.64 3.93
C LEU A 43 -3.60 -1.77 3.72
N HIS A 44 -3.25 -2.81 2.95
CA HIS A 44 -4.13 -3.95 2.69
C HIS A 44 -4.38 -4.82 3.93
N LEU A 45 -3.38 -4.98 4.81
CA LEU A 45 -3.50 -5.82 5.99
C LEU A 45 -4.21 -5.12 7.15
N ARG A 46 -4.04 -3.80 7.29
CA ARG A 46 -4.46 -3.07 8.50
C ARG A 46 -5.58 -2.06 8.28
N VAL A 47 -5.63 -1.45 7.09
CA VAL A 47 -6.48 -0.28 6.87
C VAL A 47 -7.72 -0.68 6.09
N VAL A 48 -7.55 -1.35 4.94
CA VAL A 48 -8.66 -1.55 4.00
C VAL A 48 -8.85 -3.02 3.67
N ARG A 49 -10.10 -3.50 3.75
CA ARG A 49 -10.51 -4.84 3.31
C ARG A 49 -11.70 -4.77 2.37
N VAL A 50 -11.71 -5.62 1.35
CA VAL A 50 -12.90 -5.86 0.53
C VAL A 50 -13.65 -7.05 1.12
N ILE A 51 -14.91 -6.86 1.53
CA ILE A 51 -15.78 -7.93 2.01
C ILE A 51 -16.92 -8.19 1.03
N TYR A 52 -17.40 -9.43 1.02
CA TYR A 52 -18.54 -9.85 0.20
C TYR A 52 -19.79 -9.92 1.07
N VAL A 53 -20.87 -9.30 0.61
CA VAL A 53 -22.14 -9.29 1.34
C VAL A 53 -22.95 -10.52 0.97
N THR A 54 -23.23 -11.37 1.96
CA THR A 54 -23.98 -12.62 1.79
C THR A 54 -25.46 -12.49 2.17
N THR A 55 -25.83 -11.47 2.95
CA THR A 55 -27.18 -11.30 3.49
C THR A 55 -27.88 -10.06 2.94
N GLY A 56 -29.21 -10.12 2.83
CA GLY A 56 -30.05 -8.99 2.40
C GLY A 56 -30.48 -8.06 3.54
N SER A 57 -29.84 -8.13 4.72
CA SER A 57 -30.30 -7.40 5.92
C SER A 57 -30.21 -5.87 5.81
N MET A 58 -29.41 -5.38 4.86
CA MET A 58 -29.23 -3.96 4.57
C MET A 58 -29.94 -3.53 3.27
N SER A 59 -30.81 -4.38 2.71
CA SER A 59 -31.63 -4.03 1.55
C SER A 59 -32.60 -2.89 1.90
N PRO A 60 -32.81 -1.90 1.00
CA PRO A 60 -32.30 -1.82 -0.37
C PRO A 60 -30.95 -1.09 -0.51
N THR A 61 -30.31 -0.68 0.60
CA THR A 61 -29.06 0.11 0.53
C THR A 61 -27.87 -0.74 0.06
N ILE A 62 -27.83 -2.00 0.49
CA ILE A 62 -26.77 -2.96 0.16
C ILE A 62 -27.44 -4.30 -0.14
N GLU A 63 -27.08 -4.88 -1.27
CA GLU A 63 -27.68 -6.13 -1.76
C GLU A 63 -26.71 -7.32 -1.62
N PRO A 64 -27.23 -8.55 -1.51
CA PRO A 64 -26.41 -9.74 -1.60
C PRO A 64 -25.60 -9.77 -2.91
N GLY A 65 -24.29 -10.02 -2.80
CA GLY A 65 -23.36 -10.00 -3.93
C GLY A 65 -22.52 -8.71 -4.03
N ASP A 66 -22.89 -7.66 -3.28
CA ASP A 66 -22.09 -6.43 -3.22
C ASP A 66 -20.70 -6.68 -2.62
N ARG A 67 -19.73 -5.90 -3.11
CA ARG A 67 -18.37 -5.84 -2.59
C ARG A 67 -18.16 -4.50 -1.91
N LEU A 68 -17.92 -4.54 -0.60
CA LEU A 68 -17.73 -3.32 0.18
C LEU A 68 -16.27 -3.12 0.52
N LEU A 69 -15.80 -1.89 0.34
CA LEU A 69 -14.49 -1.46 0.81
C LEU A 69 -14.62 -0.92 2.25
N VAL A 70 -14.07 -1.65 3.21
CA VAL A 70 -14.21 -1.36 4.64
C VAL A 70 -12.91 -0.80 5.19
N HIS A 71 -12.99 0.30 5.93
CA HIS A 71 -11.87 0.86 6.68
C HIS A 71 -11.83 0.26 8.11
N LEU A 72 -10.99 -0.76 8.32
CA LEU A 72 -10.95 -1.52 9.58
C LEU A 72 -10.49 -0.69 10.78
N SER A 73 -9.65 0.31 10.54
CA SER A 73 -9.09 1.19 11.58
C SER A 73 -9.91 2.46 11.83
N ALA A 74 -11.07 2.62 11.20
CA ALA A 74 -11.87 3.85 11.29
C ALA A 74 -12.17 4.25 12.75
N TYR A 75 -12.50 3.28 13.60
CA TYR A 75 -12.90 3.52 14.99
C TYR A 75 -11.78 3.45 16.02
N GLY A 76 -10.53 3.25 15.58
CA GLY A 76 -9.37 3.41 16.45
C GLY A 76 -9.01 4.87 16.72
N VAL A 77 -9.48 5.79 15.87
CA VAL A 77 -9.15 7.23 15.91
C VAL A 77 -10.35 8.10 16.27
N ALA A 78 -11.55 7.71 15.85
CA ALA A 78 -12.79 8.43 16.14
C ALA A 78 -13.88 7.44 16.61
N PRO A 79 -14.76 7.81 17.55
CA PRO A 79 -15.86 6.93 17.94
C PRO A 79 -16.88 6.77 16.80
N PRO A 80 -17.65 5.66 16.79
CA PRO A 80 -18.74 5.47 15.84
C PRO A 80 -19.81 6.54 16.01
N ARG A 81 -20.46 6.89 14.89
CA ARG A 81 -21.55 7.87 14.86
C ARG A 81 -22.84 7.20 14.41
N ARG A 82 -23.97 7.73 14.90
CA ARG A 82 -25.29 7.32 14.42
C ARG A 82 -25.37 7.51 12.90
N GLY A 83 -25.93 6.51 12.22
CA GLY A 83 -26.05 6.45 10.78
C GLY A 83 -24.87 5.77 10.06
N ASP A 84 -23.71 5.61 10.72
CA ASP A 84 -22.57 4.89 10.13
C ASP A 84 -22.97 3.47 9.71
N ILE A 85 -22.45 3.00 8.58
CA ILE A 85 -22.54 1.60 8.16
C ILE A 85 -21.25 0.90 8.56
N VAL A 86 -21.37 -0.12 9.40
CA VAL A 86 -20.23 -0.82 9.99
C VAL A 86 -20.23 -2.27 9.58
N ALA A 87 -19.03 -2.80 9.35
CA ALA A 87 -18.82 -4.23 9.18
C ALA A 87 -18.07 -4.77 10.38
N PHE A 88 -18.56 -5.86 10.95
CA PHE A 88 -17.92 -6.56 12.07
C PHE A 88 -17.93 -8.06 11.82
N GLN A 89 -16.99 -8.76 12.44
CA GLN A 89 -16.93 -10.21 12.36
C GLN A 89 -17.98 -10.79 13.32
N ASP A 90 -18.86 -11.62 12.79
CA ASP A 90 -19.75 -12.43 13.61
C ASP A 90 -18.92 -13.44 14.39
N VAL A 91 -19.08 -13.43 15.71
CA VAL A 91 -18.39 -14.34 16.63
C VAL A 91 -18.88 -15.79 16.52
N THR A 92 -20.08 -16.01 15.97
CA THR A 92 -20.67 -17.34 15.81
C THR A 92 -20.22 -18.02 14.52
N HIS A 93 -20.28 -17.31 13.39
CA HIS A 93 -19.99 -17.90 12.07
C HIS A 93 -18.63 -17.48 11.50
N GLY A 94 -17.98 -16.45 12.05
CA GLY A 94 -16.69 -15.94 11.58
C GLY A 94 -16.76 -15.10 10.31
N ASP A 95 -17.93 -15.00 9.68
CA ASP A 95 -18.20 -14.14 8.52
C ASP A 95 -18.35 -12.67 8.92
N TYR A 96 -18.19 -11.76 7.95
CA TYR A 96 -18.47 -10.35 8.17
C TYR A 96 -19.94 -10.03 7.97
N GLU A 97 -20.57 -9.41 8.95
CA GLU A 97 -21.89 -8.81 8.82
C GLU A 97 -21.80 -7.30 8.67
N VAL A 98 -22.78 -6.72 7.97
CA VAL A 98 -22.90 -5.28 7.75
C VAL A 98 -24.19 -4.79 8.39
N LYS A 99 -24.10 -3.76 9.25
CA LYS A 99 -25.24 -3.15 9.93
C LYS A 99 -25.12 -1.63 9.92
N ARG A 100 -26.22 -0.95 10.26
CA ARG A 100 -26.24 0.49 10.50
C ARG A 100 -26.23 0.79 12.01
N VAL A 101 -25.38 1.72 12.43
CA VAL A 101 -25.34 2.22 13.80
C VAL A 101 -26.58 3.08 14.03
N ILE A 102 -27.49 2.62 14.89
CA ILE A 102 -28.69 3.39 15.28
C ILE A 102 -28.53 4.11 16.61
N GLY A 103 -27.60 3.67 17.46
CA GLY A 103 -27.27 4.27 18.75
C GLY A 103 -25.79 4.11 19.08
N VAL A 104 -25.28 5.00 19.91
CA VAL A 104 -23.91 5.07 20.42
C VAL A 104 -23.94 5.16 21.96
N GLY A 105 -22.78 5.22 22.60
CA GLY A 105 -22.68 5.20 24.07
C GLY A 105 -23.50 6.30 24.74
N GLY A 106 -24.39 5.91 25.67
CA GLY A 106 -25.29 6.81 26.39
C GLY A 106 -26.70 6.91 25.80
N ASP A 107 -26.95 6.29 24.65
CA ASP A 107 -28.26 6.32 24.01
C ASP A 107 -29.22 5.27 24.59
N GLU A 108 -30.48 5.67 24.79
CA GLU A 108 -31.60 4.75 24.94
C GLU A 108 -32.23 4.49 23.56
N VAL A 109 -32.39 3.22 23.22
CA VAL A 109 -32.95 2.78 21.92
C VAL A 109 -34.25 2.04 22.19
N ILE A 110 -35.33 2.55 21.60
CA ILE A 110 -36.67 1.97 21.67
C ILE A 110 -37.02 1.49 20.26
N VAL A 111 -37.55 0.26 20.15
CA VAL A 111 -37.91 -0.41 18.90
C VAL A 111 -39.41 -0.67 18.86
#